data_AF-I1CCF1-F1
#
_entry.id   AF-I1CCF1-F1
#
_cell.length_a   1.000
_cell.length_b   1.000
_cell.length_c   1.000
_cell.angle_alpha   90.00
_cell.angle_beta   90.00
_cell.angle_gamma   90.00
#
_symmetry.space_group_name_H-M   'P 1'
#
loop_
_entity.id
_entity.type
_entity.pdbx_description
1 polymer ?
#
loop_
_entity_poly.entity_id
_entity_poly.type
_entity_poly.pdbx_seq_one_letter_code
_entity_poly.pdbx_strand_id
1 'polypeptide(L)' 'MISILATRGSGTYTPDVLSHFNTSPLPLGLAGVNDITLTSLMFNKAAQSLLKNRVNISTVFDTLGNETLHIDLLE' A
#
# COMPACT_ATOMS: atom_id res chain seq x y z
N MET A 1 4.87 -1.67 -12.99
CA MET A 1 3.48 -1.74 -12.51
C MET A 1 3.47 -2.56 -11.23
N ILE A 2 2.81 -2.09 -10.17
CA ILE A 2 2.69 -2.79 -8.88
C ILE A 2 1.23 -3.24 -8.74
N SER A 3 0.99 -4.51 -8.44
CA SER A 3 -0.35 -5.02 -8.19
C SER A 3 -0.67 -4.99 -6.70
N ILE A 4 -1.84 -4.46 -6.32
CA ILE A 4 -2.25 -4.34 -4.92
C ILE A 4 -3.47 -5.23 -4.67
N LEU A 5 -3.37 -6.09 -3.65
CA LEU A 5 -4.50 -6.80 -3.08
C LEU A 5 -4.95 -6.07 -1.82
N ALA A 6 -6.25 -5.79 -1.72
CA ALA A 6 -6.85 -5.16 -0.55
C ALA A 6 -7.79 -6.11 0.19
N THR A 7 -7.79 -6.08 1.52
CA THR A 7 -8.78 -6.77 2.36
C THR A 7 -9.56 -5.77 3.19
N ARG A 8 -10.82 -6.11 3.47
CA ARG A 8 -11.69 -5.33 4.34
C ARG A 8 -11.65 -5.90 5.76
N GLY A 9 -11.33 -5.05 6.74
CA GLY A 9 -11.39 -5.37 8.17
C GLY A 9 -10.03 -5.39 8.88
N SER A 10 -10.05 -5.65 10.20
CA SER A 10 -8.87 -5.71 11.08
C SER A 10 -8.12 -7.05 11.04
N GLY A 11 -8.51 -7.95 10.13
CA GLY A 11 -7.89 -9.26 9.99
C GLY A 11 -6.46 -9.15 9.46
N THR A 12 -5.52 -9.82 10.13
CA THR A 12 -4.16 -9.98 9.61
C THR A 12 -4.16 -10.95 8.44
N TYR A 13 -3.28 -10.73 7.47
CA TYR A 13 -3.04 -11.70 6.40
C TYR A 13 -2.57 -13.03 6.99
N THR A 14 -3.04 -14.14 6.42
CA THR A 14 -2.61 -15.47 6.87
C THR A 14 -1.10 -15.65 6.65
N PRO A 15 -0.44 -16.52 7.45
CA PRO A 15 1.00 -16.79 7.27
C PRO A 15 1.36 -17.23 5.85
N ASP A 16 0.49 -18.02 5.20
CA ASP A 16 0.72 -18.49 3.84
C ASP A 16 0.69 -17.36 2.82
N VAL A 17 -0.24 -16.42 2.96
CA VAL A 17 -0.32 -15.22 2.10
C VAL A 17 0.91 -14.34 2.31
N LEU A 18 1.33 -14.13 3.56
CA LEU A 18 2.53 -13.35 3.88
C LEU A 18 3.79 -14.02 3.33
N SER A 19 3.90 -15.34 3.43
CA SER A 19 5.02 -16.12 2.88
C SER A 19 5.11 -15.96 1.35
N HIS A 20 4.00 -16.13 0.65
CA HIS A 20 3.95 -15.91 -0.81
C HIS A 20 4.24 -14.46 -1.18
N PHE A 21 3.68 -13.50 -0.46
CA PHE A 21 3.92 -12.08 -0.69
C PHE A 21 5.41 -11.71 -0.58
N ASN A 22 6.08 -12.20 0.47
CA ASN A 22 7.49 -11.91 0.73
C ASN A 22 8.45 -12.60 -0.25
N THR A 23 8.11 -13.79 -0.73
CA THR A 23 8.95 -14.58 -1.65
C THR A 23 8.65 -14.33 -3.12
N SER A 24 7.50 -13.71 -3.43
CA SER A 24 7.10 -13.43 -4.81
C SER A 24 8.12 -12.54 -5.53
N PRO A 25 8.55 -12.92 -6.75
CA PRO A 25 9.41 -12.09 -7.58
C PRO A 25 8.65 -10.91 -8.21
N LEU A 26 7.32 -10.95 -8.21
CA LEU A 26 6.49 -9.88 -8.75
C LEU A 26 6.37 -8.73 -7.75
N PRO A 27 6.35 -7.47 -8.21
CA PRO A 27 6.12 -6.33 -7.34
C PRO A 27 4.66 -6.30 -6.86
N LEU A 28 4.46 -6.57 -5.58
CA LEU A 28 3.14 -6.68 -4.96
C LEU A 28 2.98 -5.70 -3.80
N GLY A 29 1.75 -5.26 -3.59
CA GLY A 29 1.29 -4.54 -2.41
C GLY A 29 0.14 -5.27 -1.71
N LEU A 30 0.09 -5.13 -0.39
CA LEU A 30 -1.02 -5.58 0.45
C LEU A 30 -1.60 -4.37 1.18
N ALA A 31 -2.90 -4.14 1.04
CA ALA A 31 -3.60 -3.03 1.66
C ALA A 31 -4.67 -3.52 2.64
N GLY A 32 -4.65 -3.04 3.87
CA GLY A 32 -5.76 -3.19 4.81
C GLY A 32 -6.67 -1.97 4.72
N VAL A 33 -7.97 -2.17 4.51
CA VAL A 33 -8.96 -1.10 4.47
C VAL A 33 -10.02 -1.36 5.52
N ASN A 34 -10.32 -0.36 6.35
CA ASN A 34 -11.44 -0.39 7.27
C ASN A 34 -12.48 0.64 6.83
N ASP A 35 -13.67 0.16 6.46
CA ASP A 35 -14.70 0.90 5.73
C ASP A 35 -14.16 1.58 4.46
N ILE A 36 -13.79 2.86 4.55
CA ILE A 36 -13.22 3.64 3.44
C ILE A 36 -11.78 4.09 3.72
N THR A 37 -11.24 3.75 4.90
CA THR A 37 -9.95 4.24 5.38
C THR A 37 -8.87 3.18 5.17
N LEU A 38 -7.78 3.55 4.50
CA LEU A 38 -6.58 2.73 4.40
C LEU A 38 -5.90 2.65 5.79
N THR A 39 -5.84 1.46 6.37
CA THR A 39 -5.25 1.23 7.71
C THR A 39 -3.84 0.68 7.66
N SER A 40 -3.49 -0.03 6.58
CA SER A 40 -2.12 -0.50 6.36
C SER A 40 -1.84 -0.62 4.87
N LEU A 41 -0.60 -0.36 4.48
CA LEU A 41 -0.10 -0.60 3.15
C LEU A 41 1.32 -1.16 3.25
N MET A 42 1.52 -2.36 2.73
CA MET A 42 2.79 -3.06 2.71
C MET A 42 3.20 -3.33 1.27
N PHE A 43 4.50 -3.22 0.99
CA PHE A 43 5.08 -3.58 -0.30
C PHE A 43 6.13 -4.66 -0.10
N ASN A 44 6.17 -5.65 -1.00
CA ASN A 44 7.20 -6.68 -0.94
C ASN A 44 8.54 -6.15 -1.48
N LYS A 45 9.62 -6.92 -1.34
CA LYS A 45 10.97 -6.49 -1.71
C LYS A 45 11.09 -6.03 -3.17
N ALA A 46 10.40 -6.71 -4.09
CA ALA A 46 10.37 -6.34 -5.51
C ALA A 46 9.71 -4.97 -5.72
N ALA A 47 8.53 -4.74 -5.10
CA ALA A 47 7.85 -3.45 -5.15
C ALA A 47 8.66 -2.33 -4.47
N GLN A 48 9.25 -2.60 -3.29
CA GLN A 48 10.09 -1.63 -2.59
C GLN A 48 11.28 -1.17 -3.44
N SER A 49 11.88 -2.06 -4.24
CA SER A 49 12.99 -1.71 -5.12
C SER A 49 12.58 -0.72 -6.23
N LEU A 50 11.31 -0.75 -6.65
CA LEU A 50 10.76 0.21 -7.62
C LEU A 50 10.37 1.54 -6.97
N LEU A 51 9.96 1.51 -5.70
CA LEU A 51 9.44 2.65 -4.95
C LEU A 51 10.51 3.40 -4.16
N LYS A 52 11.67 2.79 -3.94
CA LYS A 52 12.75 3.35 -3.12
C LYS A 52 13.15 4.73 -3.64
N ASN A 53 13.05 5.74 -2.79
CA ASN A 53 13.34 7.16 -3.09
C ASN A 53 12.45 7.77 -4.18
N ARG A 54 11.38 7.08 -4.58
CA ARG A 54 10.46 7.51 -5.63
C ARG A 54 9.04 7.68 -5.13
N VAL A 55 8.78 7.51 -3.82
CA VAL A 55 7.44 7.71 -3.28
C VAL A 55 7.46 8.91 -2.36
N ASN A 56 6.64 9.90 -2.68
CA ASN A 56 6.31 10.97 -1.76
C ASN A 56 4.90 10.72 -1.22
N ILE A 57 4.77 10.66 0.11
CA ILE A 57 3.48 10.53 0.78
C ILE A 57 3.17 11.89 1.39
N SER A 58 2.06 12.48 0.96
CA SER A 58 1.60 13.77 1.49
C SER A 58 0.13 13.71 1.86
N THR A 59 -0.25 14.54 2.81
CA THR A 59 -1.65 14.78 3.14
C THR A 59 -2.10 16.04 2.40
N VAL A 60 -3.18 15.94 1.63
CA VAL A 60 -3.80 17.07 0.93
C VAL A 60 -5.15 17.34 1.55
N PHE A 61 -5.46 18.62 1.77
CA PHE A 61 -6.76 19.07 2.25
C PHE A 61 -7.54 19.70 1.10
N ASP A 62 -8.80 19.32 0.95
CA ASP A 62 -9.70 20.01 0.02
C ASP A 62 -10.18 21.36 0.60
N THR A 63 -10.97 22.10 -0.18
CA THR A 63 -11.52 23.41 0.23
C THR A 63 -12.51 23.32 1.40
N LEU A 64 -12.99 22.11 1.73
CA LEU A 64 -13.89 21.84 2.85
C LEU A 64 -13.12 21.33 4.09
N GLY A 65 -11.79 21.17 3.98
CA GLY A 65 -10.93 20.66 5.04
C GLY A 65 -10.90 19.13 5.14
N ASN A 66 -11.45 18.41 4.17
CA ASN A 66 -11.36 16.94 4.15
C ASN A 66 -9.94 16.51 3.82
N GLU A 67 -9.46 15.53 4.57
CA GLU A 67 -8.12 14.97 4.42
C GLU A 67 -8.11 13.86 3.37
N THR A 68 -7.17 13.91 2.43
CA THR A 68 -6.88 12.82 1.50
C THR A 68 -5.39 12.50 1.52
N LEU A 69 -5.05 11.22 1.66
CA LEU A 69 -3.67 10.76 1.53
C LEU A 69 -3.32 10.68 0.04
N HIS A 70 -2.28 11.41 -0.35
CA HIS A 70 -1.77 11.44 -1.71
C HIS A 70 -0.42 10.74 -1.78
N ILE A 71 -0.28 9.81 -2.74
CA ILE A 71 0.93 9.03 -2.94
C ILE A 71 1.42 9.31 -4.36
N ASP A 72 2.46 10.15 -4.45
CA ASP A 72 3.06 10.55 -5.72
C ASP A 72 4.31 9.73 -6.00
N LEU A 73 4.50 9.39 -7.27
CA LEU A 73 5.74 8.78 -7.75
C LEU A 73 6.68 9.88 -8.27
N LEU A 74 7.79 10.10 -7.56
CA LEU A 74 8.87 10.99 -8.00
C LEU A 74 9.67 10.30 -9.11
N GLU A 75 9.86 10.98 -10.23
CA GLU A 75 10.65 10.48 -11.36
C GLU A 75 12.13 10.29 -11.01
#